data_AF-A0AAZ3RDH4-F1
#
_entry.id   AF-A0AAZ3RDH4-F1
#
_cell.length_a   1.000
_cell.length_b   1.000
_cell.length_c   1.000
_cell.angle_alpha   90.00
_cell.angle_beta   90.00
_cell.angle_gamma   90.00
#
_symmetry.space_group_name_H-M   'P 1'
#
loop_
_entity.id
_entity.type
_entity.pdbx_description
1 polymer ?
#
loop_
_entity_poly.entity_id
_entity_poly.type
_entity_poly.pdbx_seq_one_letter_code
_entity_poly.pdbx_strand_id
1 'polypeptide(L)'
;MLSISQKSKRKKRERIGDGLDTENTPHELIHQWSPPHKQRVVCKGKENEENQFVLARRPRKRREFSGLSWDTLPDELLLGILSCLPLQDLLRMSRVCKRWHRLAFDESLWHSVDLVGNPQLDQALGQVLMAGVLRLRCPCTCIGEPHFTHTQHLRVQHMDLSSCTVSSPFLDDIISRCRRLENLSLEGLELSDWIIQSLSQNTELVRLNLCGCSGFSPDSLGEMLKSCSRLEELNLSWCDFSTDHVKAVVSNIPSNITQLNLSGYRQNLTMEDLKDLVERCPHLVNLDLSDSVLMTTSSFPILQRLQSLRHLALSRCYQIHPAALADFEKFPELQTLEVYGLVQDTYLPILSKSLPRLQINTRPFSGVARPTEATRRDRAMWGMTCRLVFRS
;
A
#
# COMPACT_ATOMS: atom_id res chain seq x y z
N MET A 1 -9.13 44.81 50.63
CA MET A 1 -9.20 44.05 51.90
C MET A 1 -9.99 42.78 51.61
N LEU A 2 -9.31 41.64 51.55
CA LEU A 2 -9.35 40.57 52.57
C LEU A 2 -10.71 39.83 52.55
N SER A 3 -10.82 38.51 52.40
CA SER A 3 -9.88 37.44 52.76
C SER A 3 -10.22 36.10 52.09
N ILE A 4 -9.15 35.34 51.89
CA ILE A 4 -9.03 33.92 51.52
C ILE A 4 -9.46 32.99 52.68
N SER A 5 -9.56 31.69 52.39
CA SER A 5 -9.41 30.48 53.27
C SER A 5 -10.71 29.85 53.80
N GLN A 6 -10.91 28.52 53.86
CA GLN A 6 -10.07 27.35 53.58
C GLN A 6 -10.90 26.04 53.72
N LYS A 7 -10.42 24.96 53.07
CA LYS A 7 -10.35 23.54 53.49
C LYS A 7 -11.59 22.60 53.47
N SER A 8 -11.55 21.70 52.48
CA SER A 8 -11.32 20.23 52.59
C SER A 8 -12.03 19.41 53.66
N LYS A 9 -12.78 18.38 53.23
CA LYS A 9 -12.78 17.03 53.86
C LYS A 9 -13.20 15.92 52.86
N ARG A 10 -12.45 14.82 52.90
CA ARG A 10 -12.52 13.58 52.09
C ARG A 10 -13.47 12.52 52.69
N LYS A 11 -13.81 11.52 51.84
CA LYS A 11 -14.41 10.17 52.06
C LYS A 11 -15.95 10.16 52.08
N LYS A 12 -16.65 9.21 51.44
CA LYS A 12 -16.37 7.75 51.33
C LYS A 12 -17.08 7.14 50.11
N ARG A 13 -16.45 6.15 49.48
CA ARG A 13 -17.02 5.23 48.47
C ARG A 13 -18.11 4.36 49.10
N GLU A 14 -19.20 4.13 48.37
CA GLU A 14 -19.93 2.85 48.33
C GLU A 14 -20.24 2.50 46.86
N ARG A 15 -19.96 1.23 46.52
CA ARG A 15 -20.25 0.56 45.25
C ARG A 15 -21.60 -0.13 45.37
N ILE A 16 -22.32 -0.25 44.25
CA ILE A 16 -23.16 -1.34 43.71
C ILE A 16 -23.78 -0.67 42.47
N GLY A 17 -23.76 -1.15 41.24
CA GLY A 17 -23.68 -2.48 40.65
C GLY A 17 -24.57 -2.41 39.39
N ASP A 18 -24.27 -3.23 38.40
CA ASP A 18 -24.91 -3.41 37.08
C ASP A 18 -24.13 -2.71 35.96
N GLY A 19 -23.47 -3.42 35.05
CA GLY A 19 -23.89 -4.68 34.44
C GLY A 19 -24.29 -4.40 33.01
N LEU A 20 -23.33 -3.93 32.21
CA LEU A 20 -23.48 -3.81 30.76
C LEU A 20 -22.24 -4.44 30.16
N ASP A 21 -22.45 -5.61 29.55
CA ASP A 21 -21.52 -6.22 28.62
C ASP A 21 -21.24 -5.22 27.50
N THR A 22 -20.14 -4.49 27.62
CA THR A 22 -19.63 -3.67 26.52
C THR A 22 -19.01 -4.62 25.51
N GLU A 23 -19.80 -5.03 24.53
CA GLU A 23 -19.27 -5.52 23.26
C GLU A 23 -18.38 -4.41 22.68
N ASN A 24 -17.06 -4.54 22.88
CA ASN A 24 -16.09 -3.63 22.28
C ASN A 24 -16.28 -3.67 20.76
N THR A 25 -16.51 -2.53 20.15
CA THR A 25 -16.65 -2.40 18.70
C THR A 25 -15.34 -2.82 18.01
N PRO A 26 -15.36 -3.30 16.74
CA PRO A 26 -14.16 -3.77 16.03
C PRO A 26 -13.01 -2.75 16.01
N HIS A 27 -13.35 -1.47 16.05
CA HIS A 27 -12.43 -0.34 16.14
C HIS A 27 -11.67 -0.32 17.48
N GLU A 28 -12.36 -0.51 18.61
CA GLU A 28 -11.75 -0.44 19.95
C GLU A 28 -10.73 -1.54 20.22
N LEU A 29 -10.90 -2.73 19.62
CA LEU A 29 -9.94 -3.84 19.79
C LEU A 29 -8.60 -3.58 19.11
N ILE A 30 -8.58 -2.78 18.04
CA ILE A 30 -7.36 -2.38 17.33
C ILE A 30 -6.65 -1.23 18.09
N HIS A 31 -7.42 -0.31 18.68
CA HIS A 31 -6.89 0.86 19.40
C HIS A 31 -6.43 0.60 20.84
N GLN A 32 -6.93 -0.44 21.53
CA GLN A 32 -6.54 -0.79 22.92
C GLN A 32 -5.25 -1.62 23.03
N TRP A 33 -4.42 -1.63 21.98
CA TRP A 33 -3.28 -2.53 21.83
C TRP A 33 -1.98 -2.02 22.51
N SER A 34 -1.23 -2.93 23.13
CA SER A 34 0.20 -2.74 23.43
C SER A 34 0.97 -4.04 23.14
N PRO A 35 2.15 -4.00 22.48
CA PRO A 35 2.95 -5.19 22.22
C PRO A 35 3.69 -5.69 23.48
N PRO A 36 3.98 -7.00 23.59
CA PRO A 36 4.74 -7.53 24.71
C PRO A 36 6.19 -7.05 24.65
N HIS A 37 6.68 -6.44 25.73
CA HIS A 37 8.10 -6.17 25.91
C HIS A 37 8.91 -7.47 25.90
N LYS A 38 9.80 -7.64 24.92
CA LYS A 38 10.93 -8.59 25.03
C LYS A 38 11.87 -8.06 26.12
N GLN A 39 11.57 -8.33 27.39
CA GLN A 39 12.60 -8.30 28.42
C GLN A 39 13.61 -9.40 28.08
N ARG A 40 14.77 -9.01 27.55
CA ARG A 40 15.96 -9.85 27.57
C ARG A 40 16.20 -10.23 29.02
N VAL A 41 15.91 -11.48 29.37
CA VAL A 41 16.32 -12.05 30.65
C VAL A 41 17.83 -12.21 30.57
N VAL A 42 18.55 -11.16 30.97
CA VAL A 42 19.97 -11.27 31.28
C VAL A 42 20.03 -12.01 32.61
N CYS A 43 20.35 -13.31 32.55
CA CYS A 43 20.79 -14.06 33.71
C CYS A 43 22.15 -13.52 34.16
N LYS A 44 22.15 -12.44 34.96
CA LYS A 44 23.28 -12.15 35.85
C LYS A 44 23.10 -13.01 37.09
N GLY A 45 23.94 -14.03 37.23
CA GLY A 45 24.09 -14.78 38.47
C GLY A 45 24.39 -13.81 39.62
N LYS A 46 23.76 -14.03 40.77
CA LYS A 46 24.11 -13.35 42.01
C LYS A 46 24.99 -14.29 42.82
N GLU A 47 26.25 -13.90 43.01
CA GLU A 47 26.97 -14.28 44.21
C GLU A 47 26.30 -13.58 45.39
N ASN A 48 26.00 -14.38 46.42
CA ASN A 48 25.41 -13.95 47.68
C ASN A 48 26.54 -13.58 48.64
N GLU A 49 26.46 -12.41 49.28
CA GLU A 49 26.83 -12.28 50.69
C GLU A 49 25.85 -11.31 51.39
N GLU A 50 25.12 -11.89 52.34
CA GLU A 50 24.46 -11.29 53.50
C GLU A 50 23.11 -10.53 53.35
N ASN A 51 22.16 -11.03 54.15
CA ASN A 51 20.82 -10.54 54.56
C ASN A 51 19.57 -10.94 53.75
N GLN A 52 18.83 -11.85 54.39
CA GLN A 52 17.59 -12.52 54.00
C GLN A 52 16.44 -11.57 53.64
N PHE A 53 16.10 -11.54 52.34
CA PHE A 53 14.72 -11.55 51.89
C PHE A 53 14.57 -12.68 50.88
N VAL A 54 14.02 -13.81 51.32
CA VAL A 54 13.66 -14.90 50.42
C VAL A 54 12.41 -14.46 49.67
N LEU A 55 12.57 -13.98 48.43
CA LEU A 55 11.48 -13.96 47.46
C LEU A 55 11.14 -15.42 47.12
N ALA A 56 10.38 -16.06 47.99
CA ALA A 56 9.77 -17.34 47.69
C ALA A 56 8.83 -17.11 46.51
N ARG A 57 9.27 -17.50 45.30
CA ARG A 57 8.34 -17.73 44.20
C ARG A 57 7.35 -18.74 44.72
N ARG A 58 6.10 -18.33 44.96
CA ARG A 58 5.01 -19.27 45.23
C ARG A 58 5.12 -20.35 44.16
N PRO A 59 5.34 -21.63 44.53
CA PRO A 59 5.23 -22.68 43.54
C PRO A 59 3.83 -22.53 42.96
N ARG A 60 3.74 -22.36 41.63
CA ARG A 60 2.47 -22.43 40.94
C ARG A 60 1.90 -23.78 41.35
N LYS A 61 0.88 -23.75 42.23
CA LYS A 61 0.13 -24.94 42.62
C LYS A 61 -0.28 -25.57 41.29
N ARG A 62 0.34 -26.68 40.90
CA ARG A 62 -0.15 -27.50 39.80
C ARG A 62 -1.55 -27.88 40.25
N ARG A 63 -2.56 -27.18 39.74
CA ARG A 63 -3.92 -27.67 39.84
C ARG A 63 -3.89 -28.96 39.04
N GLU A 64 -3.98 -30.07 39.74
CA GLU A 64 -4.32 -31.36 39.14
C GLU A 64 -5.72 -31.18 38.56
N PHE A 65 -5.78 -30.73 37.32
CA PHE A 65 -6.99 -30.75 36.53
C PHE A 65 -7.10 -32.18 35.98
N SER A 66 -8.12 -32.90 36.42
CA SER A 66 -8.55 -34.19 35.87
C SER A 66 -9.24 -34.03 34.50
N GLY A 67 -8.74 -33.12 33.66
CA GLY A 67 -9.29 -32.80 32.35
C GLY A 67 -8.20 -32.40 31.36
N LEU A 68 -8.52 -32.46 30.07
CA LEU A 68 -7.64 -32.04 28.98
C LEU A 68 -7.22 -30.57 29.19
N SER A 69 -5.92 -30.32 29.34
CA SER A 69 -5.36 -28.98 29.51
C SER A 69 -4.78 -28.47 28.19
N TRP A 70 -5.30 -27.35 27.69
CA TRP A 70 -4.76 -26.66 26.52
C TRP A 70 -3.37 -26.05 26.79
N ASP A 71 -2.97 -25.91 28.05
CA ASP A 71 -1.66 -25.36 28.42
C ASP A 71 -0.49 -26.30 28.08
N THR A 72 -0.75 -27.59 27.86
CA THR A 72 0.29 -28.57 27.48
C THR A 72 0.47 -28.69 25.97
N LEU A 73 -0.41 -28.09 25.17
CA LEU A 73 -0.31 -28.15 23.70
C LEU A 73 0.95 -27.40 23.24
N PRO A 74 1.78 -27.92 22.30
CA PRO A 74 2.92 -27.21 21.72
C PRO A 74 2.55 -25.87 21.07
N ASP A 75 3.51 -24.95 20.99
CA ASP A 75 3.30 -23.61 20.41
C ASP A 75 2.91 -23.72 18.93
N GLU A 76 3.47 -24.68 18.19
CA GLU A 76 3.23 -24.90 16.76
C GLU A 76 1.78 -25.31 16.48
N LEU A 77 1.20 -26.14 17.34
CA LEU A 77 -0.21 -26.55 17.22
C LEU A 77 -1.15 -25.41 17.62
N LEU A 78 -0.79 -24.61 18.62
CA LEU A 78 -1.53 -23.39 18.95
C LEU A 78 -1.48 -22.37 17.81
N LEU A 79 -0.32 -22.18 17.18
CA LEU A 79 -0.20 -21.35 15.98
C LEU A 79 -1.04 -21.91 14.83
N GLY A 80 -1.07 -23.23 14.65
CA GLY A 80 -1.98 -23.90 13.72
C GLY A 80 -3.44 -23.55 13.97
N ILE A 81 -3.90 -23.62 15.23
CA ILE A 81 -5.28 -23.23 15.61
C ILE A 81 -5.53 -21.75 15.36
N LEU A 82 -4.62 -20.87 15.80
CA LEU A 82 -4.72 -19.42 15.62
C LEU A 82 -4.67 -19.03 14.13
N SER A 83 -4.04 -19.84 13.28
CA SER A 83 -3.96 -19.62 11.84
C SER A 83 -5.33 -19.72 11.15
N CYS A 84 -6.27 -20.45 11.76
CA CYS A 84 -7.64 -20.62 11.27
C CYS A 84 -8.58 -19.46 11.67
N LEU A 85 -8.14 -18.56 12.56
CA LEU A 85 -8.99 -17.49 13.08
C LEU A 85 -8.93 -16.23 12.21
N PRO A 86 -10.08 -15.54 12.02
CA PRO A 86 -10.09 -14.21 11.42
C PRO A 86 -9.43 -13.17 12.35
N LEU A 87 -9.12 -12.00 11.81
CA LEU A 87 -8.41 -10.94 12.53
C LEU A 87 -9.06 -10.58 13.88
N GLN A 88 -10.38 -10.39 13.91
CA GLN A 88 -11.08 -10.04 15.14
C GLN A 88 -10.96 -11.12 16.22
N ASP A 89 -11.13 -12.38 15.85
CA ASP A 89 -11.05 -13.48 16.82
C ASP A 89 -9.61 -13.72 17.26
N LEU A 90 -8.62 -13.56 16.36
CA LEU A 90 -7.20 -13.59 16.73
C LEU A 90 -6.87 -12.54 17.79
N LEU A 91 -7.38 -11.32 17.63
CA LEU A 91 -7.24 -10.24 18.61
C LEU A 91 -7.95 -10.56 19.93
N ARG A 92 -9.15 -11.16 19.90
CA ARG A 92 -9.85 -11.63 21.10
C ARG A 92 -9.06 -12.73 21.81
N MET A 93 -8.51 -13.69 21.09
CA MET A 93 -7.69 -14.78 21.63
C MET A 93 -6.39 -14.27 22.28
N SER A 94 -5.85 -13.13 21.81
CA SER A 94 -4.70 -12.50 22.43
C SER A 94 -4.94 -12.04 23.88
N ARG A 95 -6.21 -11.90 24.31
CA ARG A 95 -6.59 -11.44 25.66
C ARG A 95 -6.74 -12.57 26.68
N VAL A 96 -6.63 -13.83 26.25
CA VAL A 96 -6.87 -15.01 27.11
C VAL A 96 -5.77 -15.16 28.17
N CYS A 97 -4.50 -15.24 27.75
CA CYS A 97 -3.36 -15.33 28.68
C CYS A 97 -2.07 -14.85 28.01
N LYS A 98 -0.99 -14.65 28.80
CA LYS A 98 0.31 -14.17 28.28
C LYS A 98 0.89 -15.02 27.15
N ARG A 99 0.67 -16.35 27.17
CA ARG A 99 1.16 -17.27 26.14
C ARG A 99 0.40 -17.05 24.83
N TRP A 100 -0.93 -17.03 24.89
CA TRP A 100 -1.80 -16.79 23.75
C TRP A 100 -1.61 -15.37 23.18
N HIS A 101 -1.41 -14.38 24.04
CA HIS A 101 -1.02 -13.04 23.64
C HIS A 101 0.24 -13.06 22.78
N ARG A 102 1.33 -13.69 23.25
CA ARG A 102 2.58 -13.80 22.49
C ARG A 102 2.38 -14.52 21.14
N LEU A 103 1.63 -15.62 21.13
CA LEU A 103 1.42 -16.43 19.91
C LEU A 103 0.48 -15.75 18.91
N ALA A 104 -0.53 -15.01 19.38
CA ALA A 104 -1.44 -14.28 18.50
C ALA A 104 -0.74 -13.20 17.67
N PHE A 105 0.39 -12.69 18.15
CA PHE A 105 1.26 -11.71 17.47
C PHE A 105 2.53 -12.34 16.89
N ASP A 106 2.55 -13.65 16.70
CA ASP A 106 3.66 -14.31 16.01
C ASP A 106 3.69 -13.93 14.53
N GLU A 107 4.88 -13.69 13.99
CA GLU A 107 5.09 -13.26 12.60
C GLU A 107 4.43 -14.22 11.59
N SER A 108 4.35 -15.52 11.93
CA SER A 108 3.72 -16.53 11.07
C SER A 108 2.23 -16.27 10.80
N LEU A 109 1.57 -15.49 11.66
CA LEU A 109 0.16 -15.16 11.54
C LEU A 109 -0.03 -13.85 10.73
N TRP A 110 0.89 -12.90 10.81
CA TRP A 110 0.68 -11.54 10.30
C TRP A 110 1.20 -11.32 8.87
N HIS A 111 1.54 -12.37 8.13
CA HIS A 111 2.06 -12.28 6.76
C HIS A 111 1.27 -11.36 5.81
N SER A 112 -0.06 -11.36 5.90
CA SER A 112 -0.92 -10.53 5.03
C SER A 112 -2.16 -10.02 5.76
N VAL A 113 -2.38 -8.71 5.68
CA VAL A 113 -3.42 -7.97 6.39
C VAL A 113 -4.15 -7.05 5.43
N ASP A 114 -5.47 -7.15 5.41
CA ASP A 114 -6.37 -6.25 4.71
C ASP A 114 -7.20 -5.48 5.74
N LEU A 115 -7.02 -4.16 5.78
CA LEU A 115 -7.68 -3.22 6.68
C LEU A 115 -8.74 -2.37 5.96
N VAL A 116 -9.13 -2.74 4.73
CA VAL A 116 -10.16 -2.04 3.97
C VAL A 116 -11.45 -1.92 4.76
N GLY A 117 -12.04 -0.73 4.73
CA GLY A 117 -13.27 -0.40 5.46
C GLY A 117 -13.03 0.07 6.88
N ASN A 118 -11.77 0.11 7.35
CA ASN A 118 -11.43 0.82 8.58
C ASN A 118 -11.30 2.32 8.29
N PRO A 119 -12.18 3.18 8.85
CA PRO A 119 -12.16 4.61 8.55
C PRO A 119 -10.96 5.33 9.17
N GLN A 120 -10.44 4.83 10.29
CA GLN A 120 -9.38 5.50 11.03
C GLN A 120 -8.42 4.51 11.70
N LEU A 121 -7.14 4.68 11.40
CA LEU A 121 -6.03 3.95 12.01
C LEU A 121 -5.05 4.96 12.59
N ASP A 122 -5.07 5.12 13.90
CA ASP A 122 -4.11 5.96 14.60
C ASP A 122 -2.80 5.15 14.80
N GLN A 123 -2.36 5.04 16.05
CA GLN A 123 -1.13 4.33 16.42
C GLN A 123 -1.08 2.87 15.97
N ALA A 124 -2.25 2.26 15.75
CA ALA A 124 -2.40 0.86 15.39
C ALA A 124 -1.71 0.47 14.06
N LEU A 125 -1.56 1.38 13.10
CA LEU A 125 -0.92 1.05 11.82
C LEU A 125 0.55 0.67 12.01
N GLY A 126 1.32 1.51 12.71
CA GLY A 126 2.74 1.24 12.98
C GLY A 126 2.92 -0.08 13.73
N GLN A 127 1.97 -0.34 14.60
CA GLN A 127 1.86 -1.53 15.40
C GLN A 127 1.63 -2.78 14.50
N VAL A 128 0.68 -2.74 13.55
CA VAL A 128 0.45 -3.80 12.54
C VAL A 128 1.71 -4.04 11.71
N LEU A 129 2.34 -2.96 11.22
CA LEU A 129 3.57 -3.02 10.44
C LEU A 129 4.72 -3.72 11.21
N MET A 130 4.82 -3.46 12.51
CA MET A 130 5.80 -4.11 13.40
C MET A 130 5.53 -5.60 13.68
N ALA A 131 4.34 -6.11 13.37
CA ALA A 131 4.04 -7.54 13.50
C ALA A 131 4.72 -8.41 12.40
N GLY A 132 5.50 -7.80 11.51
CA GLY A 132 6.23 -8.51 10.45
C GLY A 132 5.41 -8.74 9.19
N VAL A 133 4.45 -7.84 8.91
CA VAL A 133 3.58 -7.91 7.74
C VAL A 133 4.42 -7.85 6.45
N LEU A 134 4.10 -8.73 5.50
CA LEU A 134 4.67 -8.68 4.14
C LEU A 134 3.71 -8.00 3.17
N ARG A 135 2.40 -8.17 3.38
CA ARG A 135 1.33 -7.58 2.56
C ARG A 135 0.36 -6.76 3.41
N LEU A 136 0.28 -5.47 3.12
CA LEU A 136 -0.67 -4.57 3.75
C LEU A 136 -1.57 -3.95 2.69
N ARG A 137 -2.89 -4.15 2.83
CA ARG A 137 -3.90 -3.43 2.06
C ARG A 137 -4.66 -2.50 2.99
N CYS A 138 -4.54 -1.20 2.78
CA CYS A 138 -5.17 -0.19 3.62
C CYS A 138 -5.49 1.10 2.83
N PRO A 139 -6.28 1.05 1.74
CA PRO A 139 -6.72 2.24 1.02
C PRO A 139 -7.86 2.98 1.74
N CYS A 140 -8.03 4.26 1.42
CA CYS A 140 -9.14 5.11 1.87
C CYS A 140 -9.30 5.22 3.40
N THR A 141 -8.19 5.16 4.14
CA THR A 141 -8.18 5.25 5.61
C THR A 141 -7.52 6.54 6.08
N CYS A 142 -8.06 7.15 7.14
CA CYS A 142 -7.39 8.23 7.86
C CYS A 142 -6.30 7.63 8.75
N ILE A 143 -5.03 7.96 8.48
CA ILE A 143 -3.88 7.46 9.21
C ILE A 143 -3.37 8.56 10.15
N GLY A 144 -3.48 8.29 11.46
CA GLY A 144 -2.91 9.13 12.51
C GLY A 144 -1.41 8.88 12.70
N GLU A 145 -0.85 9.38 13.80
CA GLU A 145 0.58 9.19 14.12
C GLU A 145 0.90 7.70 14.33
N PRO A 146 1.74 7.08 13.47
CA PRO A 146 2.09 5.68 13.63
C PRO A 146 3.02 5.52 14.83
N HIS A 147 2.70 4.59 15.73
CA HIS A 147 3.57 4.32 16.87
C HIS A 147 4.53 3.16 16.56
N PHE A 148 5.82 3.48 16.40
CA PHE A 148 6.88 2.48 16.26
C PHE A 148 7.68 2.33 17.56
N THR A 149 7.69 1.12 18.11
CA THR A 149 8.40 0.80 19.38
C THR A 149 9.91 0.59 19.19
N HIS A 150 10.38 0.44 17.96
CA HIS A 150 11.78 0.21 17.62
C HIS A 150 12.10 0.73 16.21
N THR A 151 13.38 0.84 15.89
CA THR A 151 13.90 1.44 14.64
C THR A 151 14.26 0.44 13.56
N GLN A 152 13.83 -0.82 13.68
CA GLN A 152 14.12 -1.83 12.65
C GLN A 152 13.35 -1.55 11.37
N HIS A 153 13.92 -1.98 10.25
CA HIS A 153 13.27 -1.92 8.95
C HIS A 153 12.02 -2.80 8.94
N LEU A 154 10.97 -2.27 8.29
CA LEU A 154 9.75 -3.01 8.05
C LEU A 154 10.01 -4.11 7.02
N ARG A 155 9.30 -5.23 7.17
CA ARG A 155 9.40 -6.38 6.26
C ARG A 155 8.46 -6.28 5.05
N VAL A 156 7.63 -5.24 4.98
CA VAL A 156 6.59 -5.10 3.97
C VAL A 156 7.19 -5.10 2.57
N GLN A 157 6.58 -5.90 1.70
CA GLN A 157 6.93 -6.02 0.29
C GLN A 157 5.82 -5.49 -0.61
N HIS A 158 4.56 -5.62 -0.18
CA HIS A 158 3.42 -5.15 -0.94
C HIS A 158 2.54 -4.27 -0.06
N MET A 159 2.40 -2.99 -0.43
CA MET A 159 1.70 -2.00 0.38
C MET A 159 0.77 -1.13 -0.47
N ASP A 160 -0.50 -1.10 -0.10
CA ASP A 160 -1.50 -0.22 -0.69
C ASP A 160 -2.02 0.76 0.37
N LEU A 161 -1.66 2.04 0.22
CA LEU A 161 -2.14 3.17 1.02
C LEU A 161 -2.90 4.19 0.13
N SER A 162 -3.44 3.73 -1.01
CA SER A 162 -4.09 4.63 -1.96
C SER A 162 -5.26 5.40 -1.34
N SER A 163 -5.34 6.69 -1.65
CA SER A 163 -6.39 7.61 -1.21
C SER A 163 -6.55 7.69 0.33
N CYS A 164 -5.49 7.40 1.08
CA CYS A 164 -5.45 7.65 2.52
C CYS A 164 -5.37 9.14 2.86
N THR A 165 -5.81 9.51 4.06
CA THR A 165 -5.52 10.83 4.62
C THR A 165 -4.41 10.65 5.64
N VAL A 166 -3.18 11.02 5.28
CA VAL A 166 -1.99 10.87 6.14
C VAL A 166 -1.14 12.14 6.05
N SER A 167 -0.56 12.57 7.17
CA SER A 167 0.38 13.70 7.15
C SER A 167 1.72 13.29 6.53
N SER A 168 2.36 14.19 5.80
CA SER A 168 3.66 13.91 5.14
C SER A 168 4.74 13.37 6.11
N PRO A 169 4.91 13.90 7.35
CA PRO A 169 5.87 13.32 8.31
C PRO A 169 5.56 11.89 8.73
N PHE A 170 4.28 11.52 8.84
CA PHE A 170 3.88 10.16 9.22
C PHE A 170 4.08 9.18 8.07
N LEU A 171 3.78 9.61 6.84
CA LEU A 171 4.06 8.82 5.66
C LEU A 171 5.57 8.61 5.49
N ASP A 172 6.37 9.65 5.73
CA ASP A 172 7.82 9.53 5.72
C ASP A 172 8.35 8.51 6.74
N ASP A 173 7.89 8.56 7.99
CA ASP A 173 8.34 7.61 9.02
C ASP A 173 7.99 6.15 8.64
N ILE A 174 6.89 5.92 7.93
CA ILE A 174 6.54 4.59 7.39
C ILE A 174 7.49 4.20 6.24
N ILE A 175 7.65 5.06 5.22
CA ILE A 175 8.36 4.73 3.99
C ILE A 175 9.88 4.65 4.20
N SER A 176 10.47 5.52 5.02
CA SER A 176 11.90 5.52 5.34
C SER A 176 12.39 4.21 5.99
N ARG A 177 11.46 3.47 6.64
CA ARG A 177 11.71 2.16 7.25
C ARG A 177 11.55 0.99 6.28
N CYS A 178 10.99 1.21 5.09
CA CYS A 178 10.79 0.19 4.08
C CYS A 178 12.00 0.09 3.14
N ARG A 179 12.57 -1.12 3.00
CA ARG A 179 13.77 -1.38 2.16
C ARG A 179 13.60 -2.59 1.22
N ARG A 180 12.39 -3.14 1.15
CA ARG A 180 12.07 -4.40 0.46
C ARG A 180 10.76 -4.31 -0.31
N LEU A 181 10.28 -3.11 -0.60
CA LEU A 181 9.05 -2.94 -1.37
C LEU A 181 9.25 -3.46 -2.79
N GLU A 182 8.30 -4.29 -3.21
CA GLU A 182 8.17 -4.83 -4.55
C GLU A 182 6.96 -4.20 -5.25
N ASN A 183 5.83 -4.04 -4.54
CA ASN A 183 4.63 -3.39 -5.08
C ASN A 183 4.15 -2.29 -4.11
N LEU A 184 4.02 -1.06 -4.58
CA LEU A 184 3.60 0.07 -3.77
C LEU A 184 2.55 0.91 -4.50
N SER A 185 1.51 1.30 -3.77
CA SER A 185 0.55 2.32 -4.21
C SER A 185 0.38 3.39 -3.16
N LEU A 186 0.72 4.62 -3.53
CA LEU A 186 0.54 5.85 -2.76
C LEU A 186 -0.42 6.83 -3.48
N GLU A 187 -1.23 6.32 -4.40
CA GLU A 187 -2.13 7.13 -5.22
C GLU A 187 -2.93 8.16 -4.42
N GLY A 188 -2.96 9.40 -4.90
CA GLY A 188 -3.71 10.52 -4.32
C GLY A 188 -3.11 11.12 -3.05
N LEU A 189 -1.89 10.73 -2.66
CA LEU A 189 -1.21 11.28 -1.50
C LEU A 189 -0.29 12.45 -1.85
N GLU A 190 -0.20 13.43 -0.95
CA GLU A 190 0.85 14.46 -0.96
C GLU A 190 2.15 13.85 -0.41
N LEU A 191 3.21 13.90 -1.20
CA LEU A 191 4.50 13.32 -0.89
C LEU A 191 5.52 14.41 -0.53
N SER A 192 6.80 14.07 -0.60
CA SER A 192 7.93 14.99 -0.47
C SER A 192 9.14 14.38 -1.17
N ASP A 193 10.15 15.20 -1.47
CA ASP A 193 11.43 14.71 -2.00
C ASP A 193 12.08 13.65 -1.12
N TRP A 194 11.90 13.78 0.19
CA TRP A 194 12.45 12.85 1.15
C TRP A 194 11.74 11.48 1.14
N ILE A 195 10.42 11.46 0.89
CA ILE A 195 9.68 10.22 0.64
C ILE A 195 10.18 9.56 -0.65
N ILE A 196 10.32 10.32 -1.74
CA ILE A 196 10.83 9.79 -3.03
C ILE A 196 12.27 9.27 -2.89
N GLN A 197 13.12 9.97 -2.15
CA GLN A 197 14.48 9.52 -1.85
C GLN A 197 14.49 8.25 -0.99
N SER A 198 13.54 8.11 -0.06
CA SER A 198 13.38 6.85 0.69
C SER A 198 12.94 5.69 -0.22
N LEU A 199 12.08 5.96 -1.21
CA LEU A 199 11.69 4.97 -2.22
C LEU A 199 12.86 4.53 -3.11
N SER A 200 13.81 5.41 -3.41
CA SER A 200 15.00 5.06 -4.22
C SER A 200 15.83 3.92 -3.59
N GLN A 201 15.69 3.71 -2.28
CA GLN A 201 16.36 2.63 -1.55
C GLN A 201 15.73 1.25 -1.77
N ASN A 202 14.60 1.16 -2.49
CA ASN A 202 13.85 -0.06 -2.75
C ASN A 202 14.16 -0.52 -4.17
N THR A 203 15.34 -1.11 -4.38
CA THR A 203 15.83 -1.54 -5.70
C THR A 203 15.04 -2.71 -6.29
N GLU A 204 14.31 -3.44 -5.46
CA GLU A 204 13.46 -4.57 -5.83
C GLU A 204 12.05 -4.17 -6.26
N LEU A 205 11.77 -2.87 -6.37
CA LEU A 205 10.45 -2.36 -6.69
C LEU A 205 10.08 -2.71 -8.15
N VAL A 206 8.98 -3.43 -8.31
CA VAL A 206 8.43 -3.95 -9.58
C VAL A 206 7.23 -3.13 -10.03
N ARG A 207 6.34 -2.74 -9.11
CA ARG A 207 5.14 -1.94 -9.43
C ARG A 207 5.03 -0.71 -8.54
N LEU A 208 4.93 0.46 -9.17
CA LEU A 208 4.78 1.73 -8.47
C LEU A 208 3.57 2.51 -9.00
N ASN A 209 2.62 2.81 -8.12
CA ASN A 209 1.50 3.68 -8.41
C ASN A 209 1.58 4.96 -7.56
N LEU A 210 1.92 6.07 -8.22
CA LEU A 210 1.89 7.43 -7.66
C LEU A 210 0.84 8.30 -8.38
N CYS A 211 -0.19 7.68 -8.98
CA CYS A 211 -1.25 8.42 -9.65
C CYS A 211 -1.82 9.54 -8.75
N GLY A 212 -1.92 10.76 -9.26
CA GLY A 212 -2.47 11.89 -8.52
C GLY A 212 -1.63 12.37 -7.34
N CYS A 213 -0.37 11.91 -7.20
CA CYS A 213 0.53 12.41 -6.16
C CYS A 213 1.09 13.80 -6.50
N SER A 214 1.52 14.52 -5.47
CA SER A 214 2.12 15.85 -5.58
C SER A 214 3.24 16.05 -4.54
N GLY A 215 3.94 17.19 -4.60
CA GLY A 215 4.86 17.61 -3.54
C GLY A 215 6.33 17.15 -3.67
N PHE A 216 6.73 16.60 -4.83
CA PHE A 216 8.10 16.18 -5.09
C PHE A 216 8.64 16.79 -6.39
N SER A 217 9.96 16.93 -6.46
CA SER A 217 10.72 17.60 -7.52
C SER A 217 11.09 16.64 -8.66
N PRO A 218 11.43 17.17 -9.85
CA PRO A 218 11.87 16.34 -10.98
C PRO A 218 13.18 15.62 -10.70
N ASP A 219 14.09 16.23 -9.91
CA ASP A 219 15.39 15.67 -9.60
C ASP A 219 15.29 14.43 -8.70
N SER A 220 14.48 14.51 -7.64
CA SER A 220 14.25 13.37 -6.73
C SER A 220 13.58 12.20 -7.47
N LEU A 221 12.60 12.50 -8.32
CA LEU A 221 11.94 11.53 -9.19
C LEU A 221 12.93 10.85 -10.13
N GLY A 222 13.79 11.63 -10.80
CA GLY A 222 14.81 11.11 -11.70
C GLY A 222 15.82 10.20 -11.00
N GLU A 223 16.27 10.55 -9.80
CA GLU A 223 17.18 9.72 -9.00
C GLU A 223 16.52 8.40 -8.54
N MET A 224 15.24 8.47 -8.13
CA MET A 224 14.48 7.28 -7.77
C MET A 224 14.33 6.32 -8.96
N LEU A 225 13.96 6.83 -10.14
CA LEU A 225 13.79 6.00 -11.35
C LEU A 225 15.10 5.33 -11.79
N LYS A 226 16.24 6.01 -11.65
CA LYS A 226 17.57 5.40 -11.90
C LYS A 226 17.86 4.24 -10.94
N SER A 227 17.43 4.36 -9.69
CA SER A 227 17.73 3.39 -8.63
C SER A 227 16.84 2.14 -8.70
N CYS A 228 15.56 2.31 -9.03
CA CYS A 228 14.56 1.24 -9.14
C CYS A 228 14.67 0.48 -10.48
N SER A 229 15.81 -0.15 -10.75
CA SER A 229 16.11 -0.84 -12.02
C SER A 229 15.26 -2.08 -12.33
N ARG A 230 14.49 -2.61 -11.37
CA ARG A 230 13.58 -3.75 -11.54
C ARG A 230 12.14 -3.35 -11.83
N LEU A 231 11.86 -2.07 -12.02
CA LEU A 231 10.50 -1.56 -12.21
C LEU A 231 9.91 -2.03 -13.55
N GLU A 232 8.76 -2.68 -13.52
CA GLU A 232 8.05 -3.20 -14.70
C GLU A 232 6.76 -2.43 -14.98
N GLU A 233 6.08 -1.96 -13.93
CA GLU A 233 4.83 -1.20 -14.03
C GLU A 233 4.93 0.12 -13.27
N LEU A 234 4.68 1.23 -13.97
CA LEU A 234 4.76 2.57 -13.41
C LEU A 234 3.53 3.38 -13.79
N ASN A 235 2.85 3.91 -12.78
CA ASN A 235 1.74 4.85 -12.95
C ASN A 235 2.08 6.17 -12.27
N LEU A 236 2.28 7.21 -13.08
CA LEU A 236 2.51 8.60 -12.64
C LEU A 236 1.38 9.52 -13.09
N SER A 237 0.28 8.97 -13.59
CA SER A 237 -0.79 9.76 -14.20
C SER A 237 -1.38 10.80 -13.26
N TRP A 238 -1.82 11.94 -13.81
CA TRP A 238 -2.49 13.00 -13.06
C TRP A 238 -1.72 13.61 -11.88
N CYS A 239 -0.39 13.43 -11.82
CA CYS A 239 0.46 14.22 -10.93
C CYS A 239 0.54 15.68 -11.39
N ASP A 240 0.83 16.61 -10.46
CA ASP A 240 1.07 18.02 -10.75
C ASP A 240 2.47 18.25 -11.38
N PHE A 241 2.70 17.64 -12.54
CA PHE A 241 4.00 17.61 -13.21
C PHE A 241 4.16 18.75 -14.20
N SER A 242 5.27 19.49 -14.05
CA SER A 242 5.78 20.39 -15.07
C SER A 242 6.46 19.64 -16.22
N THR A 243 6.87 20.36 -17.27
CA THR A 243 7.69 19.80 -18.36
C THR A 243 8.99 19.17 -17.87
N ASP A 244 9.59 19.71 -16.81
CA ASP A 244 10.84 19.19 -16.25
C ASP A 244 10.64 17.85 -15.55
N HIS A 245 9.47 17.64 -14.92
CA HIS A 245 9.10 16.35 -14.36
C HIS A 245 8.94 15.30 -15.45
N VAL A 246 8.22 15.64 -16.53
CA VAL A 246 8.04 14.74 -17.68
C VAL A 246 9.41 14.36 -18.27
N LYS A 247 10.30 15.34 -18.48
CA LYS A 247 11.67 15.12 -18.95
C LYS A 247 12.47 14.22 -18.02
N ALA A 248 12.36 14.44 -16.71
CA ALA A 248 13.02 13.60 -15.72
C ALA A 248 12.51 12.15 -15.77
N VAL A 249 11.22 11.92 -16.03
CA VAL A 249 10.68 10.57 -16.24
C VAL A 249 11.25 9.94 -17.49
N VAL A 250 11.05 10.55 -18.67
CA VAL A 250 11.45 9.94 -19.95
C VAL A 250 12.97 9.76 -20.09
N SER A 251 13.76 10.56 -19.37
CA SER A 251 15.23 10.45 -19.37
C SER A 251 15.77 9.38 -18.41
N ASN A 252 15.00 8.95 -17.40
CA ASN A 252 15.52 8.13 -16.30
C ASN A 252 14.72 6.86 -16.02
N ILE A 253 13.57 6.69 -16.66
CA ILE A 253 12.75 5.48 -16.56
C ILE A 253 13.58 4.24 -16.98
N PRO A 254 13.51 3.11 -16.25
CA PRO A 254 14.31 1.96 -16.59
C PRO A 254 13.75 1.24 -17.84
N SER A 255 14.64 0.62 -18.62
CA SER A 255 14.30 0.06 -19.95
C SER A 255 13.47 -1.23 -19.89
N ASN A 256 13.37 -1.85 -18.71
CA ASN A 256 12.57 -3.06 -18.45
C ASN A 256 11.08 -2.75 -18.20
N ILE A 257 10.66 -1.48 -18.22
CA ILE A 257 9.26 -1.09 -18.09
C ILE A 257 8.44 -1.72 -19.23
N THR A 258 7.36 -2.39 -18.84
CA THR A 258 6.40 -3.01 -19.76
C THR A 258 5.04 -2.32 -19.71
N GLN A 259 4.69 -1.69 -18.58
CA GLN A 259 3.43 -0.98 -18.42
C GLN A 259 3.66 0.43 -17.87
N LEU A 260 3.20 1.45 -18.59
CA LEU A 260 3.41 2.84 -18.25
C LEU A 260 2.14 3.66 -18.42
N ASN A 261 1.83 4.47 -17.41
CA ASN A 261 0.78 5.48 -17.49
C ASN A 261 1.35 6.88 -17.22
N LEU A 262 1.32 7.72 -18.25
CA LEU A 262 1.70 9.14 -18.26
C LEU A 262 0.53 10.03 -18.72
N SER A 263 -0.70 9.61 -18.43
CA SER A 263 -1.89 10.39 -18.76
C SER A 263 -2.06 11.63 -17.88
N GLY A 264 -2.75 12.65 -18.40
CA GLY A 264 -3.17 13.83 -17.63
C GLY A 264 -2.28 15.07 -17.76
N TYR A 265 -1.15 15.00 -18.46
CA TYR A 265 -0.18 16.12 -18.52
C TYR A 265 -0.46 17.16 -19.60
N ARG A 266 -1.50 17.00 -20.43
CA ARG A 266 -1.99 17.98 -21.42
C ARG A 266 -0.90 18.54 -22.34
N GLN A 267 -0.36 19.71 -22.01
CA GLN A 267 0.67 20.39 -22.82
C GLN A 267 2.11 20.09 -22.36
N ASN A 268 2.29 19.45 -21.21
CA ASN A 268 3.61 19.22 -20.63
C ASN A 268 4.28 17.96 -21.19
N LEU A 269 3.51 17.04 -21.80
CA LEU A 269 4.04 15.90 -22.53
C LEU A 269 4.11 16.22 -24.03
N THR A 270 5.33 16.34 -24.54
CA THR A 270 5.58 16.75 -25.93
C THR A 270 5.90 15.55 -26.84
N MET A 271 5.99 15.84 -28.15
CA MET A 271 6.42 14.86 -29.15
C MET A 271 7.89 14.46 -29.03
N GLU A 272 8.74 15.30 -28.44
CA GLU A 272 10.15 14.97 -28.17
C GLU A 272 10.23 13.95 -27.02
N ASP A 273 9.49 14.20 -25.94
CA ASP A 273 9.41 13.29 -24.80
C ASP A 273 8.91 11.89 -25.21
N LEU A 274 7.94 11.83 -26.13
CA LEU A 274 7.46 10.57 -26.70
C LEU A 274 8.57 9.81 -27.46
N LYS A 275 9.41 10.51 -28.22
CA LYS A 275 10.53 9.87 -28.96
C LYS A 275 11.55 9.31 -27.98
N ASP A 276 11.94 10.10 -26.99
CA ASP A 276 12.89 9.71 -25.96
C ASP A 276 12.38 8.48 -25.17
N LEU A 277 11.08 8.49 -24.82
CA LEU A 277 10.42 7.38 -24.15
C LEU A 277 10.47 6.09 -24.97
N VAL A 278 10.09 6.17 -26.26
CA VAL A 278 10.06 5.00 -27.15
C VAL A 278 11.46 4.46 -27.42
N GLU A 279 12.48 5.33 -27.48
CA GLU A 279 13.88 4.93 -27.62
C GLU A 279 14.42 4.22 -26.39
N ARG A 280 13.99 4.64 -25.20
CA ARG A 280 14.43 4.08 -23.93
C ARG A 280 13.72 2.79 -23.55
N CYS A 281 12.42 2.69 -23.86
CA CYS A 281 11.56 1.58 -23.42
C CYS A 281 10.95 0.82 -24.62
N PRO A 282 11.76 0.09 -25.42
CA PRO A 282 11.28 -0.58 -26.63
C PRO A 282 10.36 -1.78 -26.35
N HIS A 283 10.34 -2.28 -25.12
CA HIS A 283 9.56 -3.44 -24.67
C HIS A 283 8.21 -3.08 -24.04
N LEU A 284 7.75 -1.84 -24.18
CA LEU A 284 6.43 -1.42 -23.70
C LEU A 284 5.32 -2.28 -24.31
N VAL A 285 4.47 -2.81 -23.43
CA VAL A 285 3.30 -3.63 -23.74
C VAL A 285 2.01 -2.85 -23.51
N ASN A 286 1.96 -2.03 -22.46
CA ASN A 286 0.83 -1.19 -22.10
C ASN A 286 1.29 0.26 -21.94
N LEU A 287 0.73 1.17 -22.75
CA LEU A 287 1.07 2.58 -22.71
C LEU A 287 -0.20 3.43 -22.71
N ASP A 288 -0.34 4.25 -21.68
CA ASP A 288 -1.44 5.20 -21.54
C ASP A 288 -0.92 6.64 -21.59
N LEU A 289 -1.28 7.34 -22.66
CA LEU A 289 -0.96 8.75 -22.92
C LEU A 289 -2.23 9.59 -23.00
N SER A 290 -3.33 9.14 -22.41
CA SER A 290 -4.59 9.85 -22.43
C SER A 290 -4.45 11.29 -21.90
N ASP A 291 -5.30 12.20 -22.37
CA ASP A 291 -5.29 13.63 -22.00
C ASP A 291 -3.97 14.34 -22.35
N SER A 292 -3.28 13.88 -23.39
CA SER A 292 -2.06 14.52 -23.90
C SER A 292 -2.39 15.29 -25.17
N VAL A 293 -2.56 16.60 -25.03
CA VAL A 293 -3.11 17.49 -26.08
C VAL A 293 -2.16 17.61 -27.28
N LEU A 294 -0.86 17.50 -27.05
CA LEU A 294 0.16 17.59 -28.11
C LEU A 294 0.32 16.29 -28.92
N MET A 295 -0.39 15.22 -28.56
CA MET A 295 -0.39 13.99 -29.33
C MET A 295 -1.22 14.19 -30.60
N THR A 296 -0.55 14.07 -31.75
CA THR A 296 -1.14 14.21 -33.09
C THR A 296 -0.97 12.90 -33.86
N THR A 297 -1.44 12.83 -35.10
CA THR A 297 -1.23 11.67 -36.00
C THR A 297 0.25 11.39 -36.27
N SER A 298 1.12 12.40 -36.13
CA SER A 298 2.58 12.25 -36.20
C SER A 298 3.16 11.38 -35.07
N SER A 299 2.38 11.07 -34.03
CA SER A 299 2.77 10.12 -32.98
C SER A 299 2.74 8.67 -33.42
N PHE A 300 1.92 8.31 -34.42
CA PHE A 300 1.73 6.91 -34.78
C PHE A 300 3.01 6.25 -35.31
N PRO A 301 3.81 6.87 -36.20
CA PRO A 301 5.06 6.27 -36.63
C PRO A 301 6.08 6.09 -35.49
N ILE A 302 6.04 6.95 -34.47
CA ILE A 302 6.91 6.83 -33.30
C ILE A 302 6.43 5.65 -32.44
N LEU A 303 5.14 5.58 -32.12
CA LEU A 303 4.53 4.49 -31.35
C LEU A 303 4.65 3.13 -32.05
N GLN A 304 4.64 3.09 -33.38
CA GLN A 304 4.85 1.88 -34.18
C GLN A 304 6.22 1.23 -33.97
N ARG A 305 7.20 1.96 -33.45
CA ARG A 305 8.51 1.39 -33.09
C ARG A 305 8.40 0.40 -31.91
N LEU A 306 7.37 0.53 -31.07
CA LEU A 306 7.08 -0.38 -29.96
C LEU A 306 6.46 -1.70 -30.47
N GLN A 307 7.32 -2.62 -30.90
CA GLN A 307 6.87 -3.89 -31.50
C GLN A 307 6.11 -4.81 -30.54
N SER A 308 6.24 -4.60 -29.23
CA SER A 308 5.56 -5.38 -28.18
C SER A 308 4.26 -4.74 -27.67
N LEU A 309 3.86 -3.59 -28.23
CA LEU A 309 2.73 -2.82 -27.72
C LEU A 309 1.40 -3.53 -28.00
N ARG A 310 0.69 -3.89 -26.93
CA ARG A 310 -0.61 -4.59 -26.96
C ARG A 310 -1.77 -3.72 -26.52
N HIS A 311 -1.52 -2.78 -25.61
CA HIS A 311 -2.54 -1.92 -25.04
C HIS A 311 -2.10 -0.46 -25.19
N LEU A 312 -2.88 0.33 -25.90
CA LEU A 312 -2.62 1.75 -26.10
C LEU A 312 -3.85 2.57 -25.72
N ALA A 313 -3.66 3.60 -24.91
CA ALA A 313 -4.69 4.58 -24.59
C ALA A 313 -4.26 5.98 -25.04
N LEU A 314 -5.11 6.60 -25.86
CA LEU A 314 -4.99 7.96 -26.40
C LEU A 314 -6.31 8.72 -26.20
N SER A 315 -7.02 8.40 -25.12
CA SER A 315 -8.32 9.01 -24.84
C SER A 315 -8.15 10.52 -24.63
N ARG A 316 -9.07 11.33 -25.16
CA ARG A 316 -9.05 12.80 -25.04
C ARG A 316 -7.79 13.48 -25.61
N CYS A 317 -7.04 12.82 -26.49
CA CYS A 317 -6.00 13.44 -27.33
C CYS A 317 -6.63 14.17 -28.54
N TYR A 318 -7.28 15.32 -28.28
CA TYR A 318 -8.18 15.99 -29.24
C TYR A 318 -7.56 16.43 -30.57
N GLN A 319 -6.23 16.47 -30.69
CA GLN A 319 -5.57 16.80 -31.95
C GLN A 319 -5.46 15.60 -32.92
N ILE A 320 -5.85 14.40 -32.49
CA ILE A 320 -5.94 13.22 -33.34
C ILE A 320 -7.28 13.22 -34.08
N HIS A 321 -7.23 13.37 -35.40
CA HIS A 321 -8.42 13.29 -36.22
C HIS A 321 -8.95 11.83 -36.31
N PRO A 322 -10.25 11.57 -36.11
CA PRO A 322 -10.80 10.20 -36.11
C PRO A 322 -10.49 9.37 -37.35
N ALA A 323 -10.42 9.98 -38.53
CA ALA A 323 -10.08 9.28 -39.78
C ALA A 323 -8.68 8.65 -39.76
N ALA A 324 -7.73 9.22 -38.99
CA ALA A 324 -6.39 8.69 -38.87
C ALA A 324 -6.33 7.41 -38.00
N LEU A 325 -7.37 7.13 -37.20
CA LEU A 325 -7.40 5.92 -36.37
C LEU A 325 -7.36 4.63 -37.22
N ALA A 326 -7.71 4.69 -38.50
CA ALA A 326 -7.54 3.56 -39.42
C ALA A 326 -6.06 3.12 -39.55
N ASP A 327 -5.09 4.02 -39.33
CA ASP A 327 -3.66 3.67 -39.36
C ASP A 327 -3.24 2.71 -38.24
N PHE A 328 -4.07 2.51 -37.20
CA PHE A 328 -3.82 1.52 -36.17
C PHE A 328 -3.86 0.07 -36.69
N GLU A 329 -4.38 -0.18 -37.90
CA GLU A 329 -4.27 -1.47 -38.57
C GLU A 329 -2.79 -1.92 -38.75
N LYS A 330 -1.88 -0.94 -38.90
CA LYS A 330 -0.45 -1.18 -39.12
C LYS A 330 0.31 -1.60 -37.85
N PHE A 331 -0.34 -1.57 -36.68
CA PHE A 331 0.28 -2.02 -35.44
C PHE A 331 0.14 -3.55 -35.31
N PRO A 332 1.25 -4.31 -35.29
CA PRO A 332 1.19 -5.77 -35.47
C PRO A 332 0.60 -6.51 -34.28
N GLU A 333 1.01 -6.13 -33.06
CA GLU A 333 0.67 -6.80 -31.80
C GLU A 333 -0.43 -6.09 -31.00
N LEU A 334 -0.95 -4.96 -31.50
CA LEU A 334 -1.93 -4.17 -30.76
C LEU A 334 -3.23 -4.96 -30.62
N GLN A 335 -3.76 -5.02 -29.40
CA GLN A 335 -4.96 -5.78 -29.03
C GLN A 335 -6.08 -4.87 -28.55
N THR A 336 -5.74 -3.82 -27.78
CA THR A 336 -6.73 -2.87 -27.25
C THR A 336 -6.33 -1.43 -27.56
N LEU A 337 -7.31 -0.62 -27.94
CA LEU A 337 -7.15 0.79 -28.24
C LEU A 337 -8.23 1.61 -27.52
N GLU A 338 -7.82 2.43 -26.57
CA GLU A 338 -8.75 3.28 -25.80
C GLU A 338 -8.65 4.72 -26.31
N VAL A 339 -9.69 5.19 -26.99
CA VAL A 339 -9.80 6.51 -27.65
C VAL A 339 -11.09 7.23 -27.25
N TYR A 340 -11.46 7.11 -25.98
CA TYR A 340 -12.63 7.79 -25.42
C TYR A 340 -12.55 9.31 -25.67
N GLY A 341 -13.68 9.91 -26.05
CA GLY A 341 -13.77 11.35 -26.33
C GLY A 341 -13.23 11.79 -27.70
N LEU A 342 -12.60 10.91 -28.49
CA LEU A 342 -12.17 11.23 -29.87
C LEU A 342 -13.23 10.88 -30.91
N VAL A 343 -13.98 9.82 -30.68
CA VAL A 343 -14.96 9.28 -31.64
C VAL A 343 -16.33 9.33 -30.99
N GLN A 344 -17.35 9.79 -31.72
CA GLN A 344 -18.73 9.73 -31.24
C GLN A 344 -19.23 8.28 -31.25
N ASP A 345 -20.12 7.95 -30.33
CA ASP A 345 -20.63 6.57 -30.16
C ASP A 345 -21.27 5.99 -31.43
N THR A 346 -21.81 6.84 -32.30
CA THR A 346 -22.39 6.44 -33.59
C THR A 346 -21.35 5.89 -34.58
N TYR A 347 -20.10 6.34 -34.51
CA TYR A 347 -19.01 5.93 -35.40
C TYR A 347 -18.15 4.78 -34.83
N LEU A 348 -18.24 4.50 -33.52
CA LEU A 348 -17.49 3.41 -32.90
C LEU A 348 -17.75 2.02 -33.53
N PRO A 349 -18.99 1.63 -33.88
CA PRO A 349 -19.24 0.35 -34.56
C PRO A 349 -18.58 0.28 -35.94
N ILE A 350 -18.48 1.39 -36.66
CA ILE A 350 -17.85 1.46 -37.98
C ILE A 350 -16.33 1.30 -37.82
N LEU A 351 -15.74 2.02 -36.87
CA LEU A 351 -14.31 1.91 -36.56
C LEU A 351 -13.93 0.49 -36.10
N SER A 352 -14.74 -0.11 -35.24
CA SER A 352 -14.53 -1.49 -34.76
C SER A 352 -14.62 -2.51 -35.91
N LYS A 353 -15.49 -2.28 -36.90
CA LYS A 353 -15.56 -3.11 -38.11
C LYS A 353 -14.33 -2.93 -39.01
N SER A 354 -13.78 -1.71 -39.12
CA SER A 354 -12.54 -1.48 -39.89
C SER A 354 -11.29 -2.05 -39.21
N LEU A 355 -11.31 -2.20 -37.89
CA LEU A 355 -10.19 -2.70 -37.10
C LEU A 355 -10.60 -3.95 -36.28
N PRO A 356 -10.97 -5.07 -36.93
CA PRO A 356 -11.62 -6.20 -36.27
C PRO A 356 -10.70 -6.95 -35.28
N ARG A 357 -9.38 -6.74 -35.37
CA ARG A 357 -8.39 -7.29 -34.43
C ARG A 357 -8.34 -6.53 -33.10
N LEU A 358 -8.83 -5.30 -33.07
CA LEU A 358 -8.72 -4.41 -31.91
C LEU A 358 -10.00 -4.39 -31.10
N GLN A 359 -9.84 -4.46 -29.79
CA GLN A 359 -10.88 -4.10 -28.83
C GLN A 359 -10.80 -2.60 -28.58
N ILE A 360 -11.83 -1.87 -29.00
CA ILE A 360 -11.85 -0.41 -28.92
C ILE A 360 -12.77 0.03 -27.78
N ASN A 361 -12.31 0.96 -26.94
CA ASN A 361 -13.11 1.54 -25.85
C ASN A 361 -13.74 0.49 -24.92
N THR A 362 -12.95 -0.52 -24.52
CA THR A 362 -13.40 -1.62 -23.66
C THR A 362 -12.94 -1.47 -22.22
N ARG A 363 -11.92 -0.65 -21.96
CA ARG A 363 -11.31 -0.49 -20.64
C ARG A 363 -11.30 1.00 -20.27
N PRO A 364 -12.35 1.50 -19.60
CA PRO A 364 -12.43 2.92 -19.23
C PRO A 364 -11.44 3.31 -18.12
N PHE A 365 -10.88 2.33 -17.41
CA PHE A 365 -9.91 2.54 -16.33
C PHE A 365 -8.60 1.83 -16.64
N SER A 366 -7.48 2.53 -16.44
CA SER A 366 -6.15 1.95 -16.55
C SER A 366 -5.85 1.02 -15.37
N GLY A 367 -5.37 -0.19 -15.66
CA GLY A 367 -4.93 -1.16 -14.65
C GLY A 367 -3.45 -1.02 -14.23
N VAL A 368 -2.69 -0.13 -14.88
CA VAL A 368 -1.22 -0.03 -14.70
C VAL A 368 -0.87 0.24 -13.24
N ALA A 369 -0.10 -0.67 -12.64
CA ALA A 369 0.39 -0.64 -11.25
C ALA A 369 -0.71 -0.53 -10.16
N ARG A 370 -2.00 -0.56 -10.50
CA ARG A 370 -3.09 -0.43 -9.53
C ARG A 370 -3.20 -1.68 -8.66
N PRO A 371 -3.34 -1.56 -7.32
CA PRO A 371 -3.46 -2.71 -6.43
C PRO A 371 -4.66 -3.60 -6.75
N THR A 372 -5.84 -3.02 -6.99
CA THR A 372 -7.05 -3.76 -7.33
C THR A 372 -7.48 -3.38 -8.75
N GLU A 373 -7.57 -4.36 -9.65
CA GLU A 373 -8.11 -4.13 -11.00
C GLU A 373 -9.63 -3.88 -10.90
N ALA A 374 -10.13 -2.82 -11.54
CA ALA A 374 -11.55 -2.43 -11.49
C ALA A 374 -12.53 -3.52 -11.98
N THR A 375 -12.05 -4.47 -12.79
CA THR A 375 -12.84 -5.55 -13.37
C THR A 375 -12.91 -6.79 -12.47
N ARG A 376 -12.05 -6.91 -11.46
CA ARG A 376 -12.03 -8.06 -10.57
C ARG A 376 -12.87 -7.84 -9.32
N ARG A 377 -13.70 -8.83 -9.01
CA ARG A 377 -14.52 -8.88 -7.79
C ARG A 377 -13.79 -9.50 -6.60
N ASP A 378 -12.57 -10.00 -6.81
CA ASP A 378 -11.77 -10.54 -5.72
C ASP A 378 -11.19 -9.40 -4.87
N ARG A 379 -11.08 -9.60 -3.56
CA ARG A 379 -10.43 -8.64 -2.66
C ARG A 379 -8.90 -8.72 -2.77
N ALA A 380 -8.39 -9.06 -3.95
CA ALA A 380 -6.97 -9.32 -4.17
C ALA A 380 -6.22 -8.01 -4.47
N MET A 381 -5.03 -7.86 -3.90
CA MET A 381 -4.07 -6.81 -4.22
C MET A 381 -2.96 -7.39 -5.10
N TRP A 382 -2.81 -6.90 -6.33
CA TRP A 382 -1.89 -7.44 -7.34
C TRP A 382 -2.02 -8.97 -7.52
N GLY A 383 -3.25 -9.47 -7.52
CA GLY A 383 -3.55 -10.91 -7.62
C GLY A 383 -3.27 -11.73 -6.36
N MET A 384 -2.91 -11.10 -5.24
CA MET A 384 -2.65 -11.75 -3.96
C MET A 384 -3.77 -11.47 -2.95
N THR A 385 -4.26 -12.50 -2.26
CA THR A 385 -5.25 -12.35 -1.18
C THR A 385 -4.58 -12.16 0.18
N CYS A 386 -5.25 -11.40 1.06
CA CYS A 386 -4.86 -11.27 2.46
C CYS A 386 -5.58 -12.29 3.35
N ARG A 387 -4.83 -12.89 4.28
CA ARG A 387 -5.36 -13.84 5.26
C ARG A 387 -6.17 -13.14 6.34
N LEU A 388 -5.56 -12.13 6.97
CA LEU A 388 -6.21 -11.35 8.01
C LEU A 388 -6.99 -10.23 7.35
N VAL A 389 -8.30 -10.21 7.55
CA VAL A 389 -9.20 -9.23 6.94
C VAL A 389 -10.00 -8.54 8.04
N PHE A 390 -9.97 -7.21 8.05
CA PHE A 390 -10.85 -6.40 8.86
C PHE A 390 -12.29 -6.53 8.34
N ARG A 391 -13.21 -6.84 9.25
CA ARG A 391 -14.65 -6.82 8.99
C ARG A 391 -15.23 -5.75 9.89
N SER A 392 -15.99 -4.83 9.31
CA SER A 392 -16.77 -3.82 10.04
C SER A 392 -17.91 -4.47 10.79
#